data_AF-A0A9W8YGK8-F1
#
_entry.id   AF-A0A9W8YGK8-F1
#
_cell.length_a   1.000
_cell.length_b   1.000
_cell.length_c   1.000
_cell.angle_alpha   90.00
_cell.angle_beta   90.00
_cell.angle_gamma   90.00
#
_symmetry.space_group_name_H-M   'P 1'
#
loop_
_entity.id
_entity.type
_entity.pdbx_description
1 polymer ?
#
loop_
_entity_poly.entity_id
_entity_poly.type
_entity_poly.pdbx_seq_one_letter_code
_entity_poly.pdbx_strand_id
1 'polypeptide(L)'
;MVDGWATRSVAVSTLILRTAVDLQAAIASAILAALLLESKAGVHLYQIASMSPMRAGTANPWTFASCMFKDLWRLTAQYRRNYQICIMAILLLITTSVLQFSSTILLSDLKSGPLVGHNIASEVRVGLSYVGETEKIPRDSAWTTNPPSFPAFGEYAESPASDNSGVVDTGVLLRAFLPYATSESRQRLSDYHGNALILDARVSCQAPTLTGFNGTGSTALNRQLTGVVAPSKNVTMLQNITATPFNCTVAWEGQVTICQLAQPKGAFTGSLASQFLGSTTYGTAFLIINASSQASAKDEWLEVTARGSQGTNTTAQISMSLCFAPWDAAVLDVSLTSKSNRTEAALRYWEGFQTLDVLSYLIPSAGKNSRPVLDMQKPRSFLGDRPPPYRRPVVQSDMGGSSAAVRGTIDPLPGNWSAFVAGSPLVSIVDGFEVQPTQAISADPALAAIFTSATKAGHSIEWALSSLLTVLSMTNYYGQQPAFDRLDNATVSFFEDVLYPRDYVGFTTLMWVLVTHFCLMAILIVLFVRNTRLTLIGNAWSAFAQVAESHDVKEHVTNANLKNDSDIFKDLKGLQKSNLRARIVARGGGAEVVVT
;
A
#
# COMPACT_ATOMS: atom_id res chain seq x y z
N MET A 1 -2.31 -5.74 18.18
CA MET A 1 -1.05 -5.17 17.65
C MET A 1 -0.98 -3.65 17.78
N VAL A 2 -2.12 -2.95 17.70
CA VAL A 2 -2.26 -1.49 17.66
C VAL A 2 -1.66 -0.75 18.89
N ASP A 3 -1.70 -1.30 20.11
CA ASP A 3 -1.17 -0.59 21.32
C ASP A 3 0.23 -1.04 21.80
N GLY A 4 1.08 -1.56 20.90
CA GLY A 4 2.42 -2.02 21.28
C GLY A 4 2.42 -3.28 22.17
N TRP A 5 1.30 -4.01 22.24
CA TRP A 5 1.20 -5.30 22.93
C TRP A 5 2.20 -6.34 22.41
N ALA A 6 2.55 -6.28 21.12
CA ALA A 6 3.52 -7.20 20.52
C ALA A 6 4.92 -7.00 21.13
N THR A 7 5.40 -5.77 21.23
CA THR A 7 6.72 -5.47 21.83
C THR A 7 6.74 -5.81 23.31
N ARG A 8 5.65 -5.53 24.05
CA ARG A 8 5.50 -5.93 25.46
C ARG A 8 5.53 -7.45 25.64
N SER A 9 4.83 -8.20 24.80
CA SER A 9 4.78 -9.67 24.87
C SER A 9 6.15 -10.30 24.58
N VAL A 10 6.88 -9.77 23.60
CA VAL A 10 8.26 -10.18 23.31
C VAL A 10 9.18 -9.88 24.50
N ALA A 11 9.07 -8.71 25.11
CA ALA A 11 9.87 -8.35 26.28
C ALA A 11 9.61 -9.28 27.48
N VAL A 12 8.35 -9.59 27.79
CA VAL A 12 7.99 -10.49 28.89
C VAL A 12 8.49 -11.92 28.62
N SER A 13 8.25 -12.44 27.41
CA SER A 13 8.68 -13.80 27.03
C SER A 13 10.20 -13.96 27.07
N THR A 14 10.94 -12.95 26.61
CA THR A 14 12.41 -12.96 26.63
C THR A 14 12.98 -12.77 28.02
N LEU A 15 12.32 -12.02 28.90
CA LEU A 15 12.71 -11.94 30.30
C LEU A 15 12.66 -13.32 30.97
N ILE A 16 11.56 -14.06 30.81
CA ILE A 16 11.42 -15.42 31.35
C ILE A 16 12.52 -16.32 30.78
N LEU A 17 12.74 -16.28 29.46
CA LEU A 17 13.78 -17.08 28.80
C LEU A 17 15.19 -16.78 29.35
N ARG A 18 15.55 -15.51 29.52
CA ARG A 18 16.86 -15.10 30.06
C ARG A 18 17.06 -15.63 31.47
N THR A 19 16.06 -15.50 32.34
CA THR A 19 16.17 -16.01 33.73
C THR A 19 16.39 -17.52 33.78
N ALA A 20 15.72 -18.28 32.91
CA ALA A 20 15.90 -19.74 32.83
C ALA A 20 17.30 -20.11 32.32
N VAL A 21 17.79 -19.43 31.28
CA VAL A 21 19.12 -19.65 30.70
C VAL A 21 20.22 -19.29 31.69
N ASP A 22 20.08 -18.20 32.44
CA ASP A 22 21.05 -17.80 33.46
C ASP A 22 21.15 -18.82 34.59
N LEU A 23 20.00 -19.36 35.04
CA LEU A 23 19.98 -20.45 36.01
C LEU A 23 20.67 -21.70 35.48
N GLN A 24 20.37 -22.10 34.24
CA GLN A 24 21.02 -23.24 33.57
C GLN A 24 22.53 -23.03 33.43
N ALA A 25 22.95 -21.83 33.05
CA ALA A 25 24.35 -21.49 32.88
C ALA A 25 25.15 -21.45 34.19
N ALA A 26 24.52 -21.05 35.30
CA ALA A 26 25.13 -21.15 36.63
C ALA A 26 25.38 -22.62 37.02
N ILE A 27 24.38 -23.49 36.79
CA ILE A 27 24.52 -24.94 37.02
C ILE A 27 25.60 -25.54 36.12
N ALA A 28 25.62 -25.15 34.84
CA ALA A 28 26.62 -25.60 33.86
C ALA A 28 28.05 -25.22 34.27
N SER A 29 28.21 -24.00 34.79
CA SER A 29 29.50 -23.50 35.29
C SER A 29 29.97 -24.29 36.51
N ALA A 30 29.06 -24.65 37.42
CA ALA A 30 29.36 -25.51 38.55
C ALA A 30 29.75 -26.94 38.10
N ILE A 31 29.07 -27.50 37.09
CA ILE A 31 29.41 -28.79 36.47
C ILE A 31 30.82 -28.74 35.86
N LEU A 32 31.14 -27.69 35.11
CA LEU A 32 32.44 -27.53 34.47
C LEU A 32 33.56 -27.40 35.51
N ALA A 33 33.35 -26.66 36.60
CA ALA A 33 34.30 -26.55 37.71
C ALA A 33 34.55 -27.91 38.39
N ALA A 34 33.50 -28.70 38.60
CA ALA A 34 33.60 -30.06 39.14
C ALA A 34 34.40 -30.99 38.22
N LEU A 35 34.11 -30.96 36.91
CA LEU A 35 34.79 -31.78 35.90
C LEU A 35 36.29 -31.46 35.79
N LEU A 36 36.69 -30.20 35.95
CA LEU A 36 38.09 -29.81 35.94
C LEU A 36 38.85 -30.29 37.17
N LEU A 37 38.27 -30.11 38.37
CA LEU A 37 38.93 -30.47 39.62
C LEU A 37 39.08 -31.99 39.80
N GLU A 38 38.19 -32.80 39.23
CA GLU A 38 38.33 -34.27 39.20
C GLU A 38 39.09 -34.79 37.97
N SER A 39 39.52 -33.92 37.05
CA SER A 39 40.26 -34.35 35.88
C SER A 39 41.66 -34.84 36.26
N LYS A 40 42.19 -35.83 35.52
CA LYS A 40 43.56 -36.36 35.73
C LYS A 40 44.64 -35.29 35.65
N ALA A 41 44.38 -34.21 34.88
CA ALA A 41 45.31 -33.12 34.62
C ALA A 41 45.33 -32.04 35.70
N GLY A 42 44.31 -31.99 36.58
CA GLY A 42 44.17 -30.97 37.62
C GLY A 42 44.07 -29.53 37.12
N VAL A 43 44.00 -28.60 38.08
CA VAL A 43 43.97 -27.15 37.89
C VAL A 43 45.20 -26.54 38.58
N HIS A 44 45.73 -25.40 38.13
CA HIS A 44 46.83 -24.74 38.84
C HIS A 44 46.47 -24.39 40.29
N LEU A 45 47.43 -24.58 41.21
CA LEU A 45 47.23 -24.43 42.65
C LEU A 45 46.59 -23.08 43.05
N TYR A 46 47.00 -21.98 42.40
CA TYR A 46 46.48 -20.65 42.69
C TYR A 46 45.01 -20.44 42.25
N GLN A 47 44.49 -21.26 41.33
CA GLN A 47 43.10 -21.15 40.85
C GLN A 47 42.11 -22.02 41.64
N ILE A 48 42.59 -22.91 42.53
CA ILE A 48 41.70 -23.73 43.35
C ILE A 48 40.81 -22.87 44.24
N ALA A 49 41.37 -21.80 44.80
CA ALA A 49 40.66 -20.90 45.69
C ALA A 49 39.47 -20.22 44.99
N SER A 50 39.59 -19.91 43.69
CA SER A 50 38.50 -19.34 42.89
C SER A 50 37.57 -20.39 42.31
N MET A 51 38.06 -21.59 41.95
CA MET A 51 37.26 -22.64 41.31
C MET A 51 36.50 -23.55 42.27
N SER A 52 37.01 -23.79 43.49
CA SER A 52 36.32 -24.66 44.45
C SER A 52 34.96 -24.09 44.87
N PRO A 53 34.82 -22.79 45.20
CA PRO A 53 33.53 -22.18 45.55
C PRO A 53 32.52 -22.17 44.39
N MET A 54 32.98 -22.12 43.13
CA MET A 54 32.10 -22.10 41.95
C MET A 54 31.20 -23.34 41.86
N ARG A 55 31.59 -24.46 42.49
CA ARG A 55 30.80 -25.69 42.58
C ARG A 55 29.54 -25.56 43.44
N ALA A 56 29.48 -24.55 44.31
CA ALA A 56 28.31 -24.26 45.14
C ALA A 56 27.16 -23.59 44.37
N GLY A 57 27.32 -23.31 43.06
CA GLY A 57 26.25 -22.81 42.18
C GLY A 57 26.18 -21.29 42.05
N THR A 58 27.14 -20.55 42.62
CA THR A 58 27.19 -19.08 42.57
C THR A 58 28.01 -18.52 41.40
N ALA A 59 28.46 -19.37 40.49
CA ALA A 59 29.40 -18.98 39.45
C ALA A 59 28.71 -18.40 38.21
N ASN A 60 29.18 -17.24 37.75
CA ASN A 60 28.83 -16.71 36.44
C ASN A 60 29.73 -17.37 35.37
N PRO A 61 29.18 -17.82 34.22
CA PRO A 61 29.97 -18.33 33.09
C PRO A 61 31.19 -17.48 32.72
N TRP A 62 31.07 -16.16 32.80
CA TRP A 62 32.17 -15.23 32.53
C TRP A 62 33.33 -15.39 33.52
N THR A 63 33.03 -15.49 34.82
CA THR A 63 34.07 -15.65 35.85
C THR A 63 34.85 -16.95 35.65
N PHE A 64 34.16 -18.04 35.36
CA PHE A 64 34.78 -19.33 35.07
C PHE A 64 35.62 -19.32 33.79
N ALA A 65 35.06 -18.77 32.69
CA ALA A 65 35.77 -18.67 31.42
C ALA A 65 37.03 -17.81 31.52
N SER A 66 37.00 -16.71 32.29
CA SER A 66 38.17 -15.84 32.49
C SER A 66 39.30 -16.53 33.28
N CYS A 67 38.97 -17.36 34.28
CA CYS A 67 39.95 -18.18 34.99
C CYS A 67 40.61 -19.20 34.06
N MET A 68 39.82 -19.79 33.15
CA MET A 68 40.31 -20.78 32.18
C MET A 68 41.09 -20.18 31.01
N PHE A 69 40.76 -18.98 30.55
CA PHE A 69 41.51 -18.31 29.49
C PHE A 69 42.94 -17.97 29.93
N LYS A 70 43.12 -17.59 31.21
CA LYS A 70 44.45 -17.37 31.82
C LYS A 70 45.31 -18.64 31.83
N ASP A 71 44.69 -19.82 31.97
CA ASP A 71 45.37 -21.11 31.89
C ASP A 71 45.62 -21.56 30.45
N LEU A 72 44.70 -21.26 29.53
CA LEU A 72 44.81 -21.60 28.10
C LEU A 72 46.04 -20.95 27.44
N TRP A 73 46.37 -19.72 27.83
CA TRP A 73 47.53 -18.97 27.32
C TRP A 73 48.88 -19.60 27.69
N ARG A 74 48.90 -20.57 28.63
CA ARG A 74 50.14 -21.19 29.15
C ARG A 74 50.27 -22.68 28.84
N LEU A 75 49.39 -23.26 28.04
CA LEU A 75 49.39 -24.70 27.78
C LEU A 75 50.38 -25.13 26.69
N THR A 76 51.30 -26.01 27.09
CA THR A 76 52.08 -26.89 26.21
C THR A 76 51.21 -28.08 25.75
N ALA A 77 51.51 -28.65 24.57
CA ALA A 77 50.69 -29.59 23.78
C ALA A 77 50.25 -30.93 24.43
N GLN A 78 50.46 -31.17 25.73
CA GLN A 78 50.40 -32.51 26.32
C GLN A 78 49.04 -32.94 26.91
N TYR A 79 47.95 -32.14 26.80
CA TYR A 79 46.67 -32.47 27.44
C TYR A 79 45.41 -32.14 26.59
N ARG A 80 45.02 -33.09 25.73
CA ARG A 80 43.83 -33.05 24.85
C ARG A 80 42.48 -32.91 25.58
N ARG A 81 42.37 -33.36 26.84
CA ARG A 81 41.11 -33.43 27.61
C ARG A 81 40.73 -32.11 28.28
N ASN A 82 41.70 -31.28 28.68
CA ASN A 82 41.41 -29.94 29.21
C ASN A 82 40.94 -28.98 28.10
N TYR A 83 41.42 -29.18 26.87
CA TYR A 83 40.98 -28.40 25.71
C TYR A 83 39.49 -28.55 25.41
N GLN A 84 38.94 -29.77 25.56
CA GLN A 84 37.50 -30.00 25.38
C GLN A 84 36.65 -29.25 26.41
N ILE A 85 37.08 -29.20 27.67
CA ILE A 85 36.37 -28.47 28.73
C ILE A 85 36.42 -26.95 28.49
N CYS A 86 37.55 -26.42 28.03
CA CYS A 86 37.68 -25.01 27.65
C CYS A 86 36.76 -24.65 26.47
N ILE A 87 36.67 -25.50 25.44
CA ILE A 87 35.73 -25.28 24.32
C ILE A 87 34.30 -25.21 24.82
N MET A 88 33.89 -26.14 25.69
CA MET A 88 32.52 -26.16 26.23
C MET A 88 32.22 -24.92 27.08
N ALA A 89 33.19 -24.42 27.83
CA ALA A 89 33.06 -23.18 28.61
C ALA A 89 32.91 -21.94 27.72
N ILE A 90 33.68 -21.85 26.62
CA ILE A 90 33.57 -20.77 25.65
C ILE A 90 32.22 -20.84 24.92
N LEU A 91 31.79 -22.03 24.51
CA LEU A 91 30.47 -22.23 23.89
C LEU A 91 29.33 -21.87 24.84
N LEU A 92 29.44 -22.22 26.12
CA LEU A 92 28.48 -21.81 27.14
C LEU A 92 28.41 -20.28 27.22
N LEU A 93 29.56 -19.61 27.31
CA LEU A 93 29.63 -18.15 27.39
C LEU A 93 29.03 -17.46 26.14
N ILE A 94 29.32 -17.97 24.94
CA ILE A 94 28.80 -17.42 23.69
C ILE A 94 27.28 -17.59 23.64
N THR A 95 26.78 -18.81 23.91
CA THR A 95 25.33 -19.07 23.88
C THR A 95 24.59 -18.22 24.91
N THR A 96 25.10 -18.10 26.14
CA THR A 96 24.47 -17.27 27.17
C THR A 96 24.50 -15.79 26.80
N SER A 97 25.62 -15.29 26.28
CA SER A 97 25.76 -13.88 25.88
C SER A 97 24.80 -13.52 24.74
N VAL A 98 24.64 -14.38 23.73
CA VAL A 98 23.69 -14.16 22.64
C VAL A 98 22.24 -14.20 23.14
N LEU A 99 21.91 -15.14 24.03
CA LEU A 99 20.57 -15.25 24.62
C LEU A 99 20.22 -14.05 25.53
N GLN A 100 21.21 -13.34 26.08
CA GLN A 100 20.98 -12.05 26.75
C GLN A 100 20.49 -10.96 25.79
N PHE A 101 20.79 -11.04 24.50
CA PHE A 101 20.26 -10.11 23.49
C PHE A 101 18.97 -10.61 22.81
N SER A 102 18.33 -11.65 23.35
CA SER A 102 17.11 -12.26 22.79
C SER A 102 15.97 -11.28 22.47
N SER A 103 15.71 -10.28 23.33
CA SER A 103 14.70 -9.24 23.05
C SER A 103 15.05 -8.44 21.80
N THR A 104 16.30 -7.98 21.68
CA THR A 104 16.76 -7.23 20.50
C THR A 104 16.69 -8.07 19.22
N ILE A 105 17.08 -9.35 19.33
CA ILE A 105 17.05 -10.31 18.21
C ILE A 105 15.61 -10.58 17.76
N LEU A 106 14.64 -10.72 18.67
CA LEU A 106 13.23 -10.91 18.28
C LEU A 106 12.58 -9.59 17.81
N LEU A 107 12.96 -8.46 18.39
CA LEU A 107 12.46 -7.15 17.97
C LEU A 107 12.95 -6.76 16.57
N SER A 108 14.11 -7.25 16.11
CA SER A 108 14.59 -6.96 14.76
C SER A 108 13.71 -7.55 13.64
N ASP A 109 12.95 -8.60 13.96
CA ASP A 109 12.01 -9.26 13.04
C ASP A 109 10.68 -8.51 12.89
N LEU A 110 10.37 -7.61 13.85
CA LEU A 110 9.17 -6.77 13.78
C LEU A 110 9.43 -5.59 12.85
N LYS A 111 8.62 -5.48 11.79
CA LYS A 111 8.62 -4.35 10.86
C LYS A 111 7.28 -3.65 10.90
N SER A 112 7.30 -2.34 10.67
CA SER A 112 6.08 -1.57 10.47
C SER A 112 5.53 -1.91 9.09
N GLY A 113 4.24 -2.20 9.02
CA GLY A 113 3.54 -2.32 7.75
C GLY A 113 2.03 -2.22 7.92
N PRO A 114 1.32 -1.99 6.81
CA PRO A 114 -0.13 -1.86 6.84
C PRO A 114 -0.76 -3.22 7.08
N LEU A 115 -1.63 -3.31 8.09
CA LEU A 115 -2.57 -4.40 8.26
C LEU A 115 -3.99 -3.85 8.26
N VAL A 116 -4.94 -4.67 7.81
CA VAL A 116 -6.35 -4.30 7.83
C VAL A 116 -6.80 -4.20 9.29
N GLY A 117 -7.30 -3.03 9.67
CA GLY A 117 -7.88 -2.77 10.98
C GLY A 117 -9.21 -3.49 11.18
N HIS A 118 -9.82 -3.29 12.34
CA HIS A 118 -11.13 -3.87 12.62
C HIS A 118 -12.24 -3.11 11.88
N ASN A 119 -13.35 -3.80 11.61
CA ASN A 119 -14.55 -3.17 11.06
C ASN A 119 -15.19 -2.28 12.13
N ILE A 120 -15.33 -0.99 11.82
CA ILE A 120 -15.90 0.02 12.70
C ILE A 120 -17.14 0.62 12.01
N ALA A 121 -18.21 0.84 12.77
CA ALA A 121 -19.35 1.61 12.30
C ALA A 121 -18.98 3.10 12.28
N SER A 122 -19.18 3.75 11.13
CA SER A 122 -18.82 5.13 10.88
C SER A 122 -19.97 5.87 10.19
N GLU A 123 -20.15 7.13 10.53
CA GLU A 123 -21.10 8.01 9.86
C GLU A 123 -20.40 8.74 8.72
N VAL A 124 -20.99 8.69 7.52
CA VAL A 124 -20.42 9.25 6.30
C VAL A 124 -21.39 10.21 5.63
N ARG A 125 -20.82 11.21 4.92
CA ARG A 125 -21.57 12.22 4.19
C ARG A 125 -21.47 11.96 2.70
N VAL A 126 -22.48 11.28 2.16
CA VAL A 126 -22.49 10.76 0.78
C VAL A 126 -23.03 11.76 -0.25
N GLY A 127 -23.63 12.86 0.21
CA GLY A 127 -24.20 13.87 -0.67
C GLY A 127 -25.04 14.92 0.07
N LEU A 128 -25.80 15.68 -0.70
CA LEU A 128 -26.80 16.62 -0.19
C LEU A 128 -28.06 15.87 0.21
N SER A 129 -28.60 16.20 1.40
CA SER A 129 -29.94 15.82 1.83
C SER A 129 -30.96 16.42 0.89
N TYR A 130 -32.07 15.72 0.69
CA TYR A 130 -33.19 16.22 -0.12
C TYR A 130 -34.28 16.86 0.75
N VAL A 131 -34.08 16.90 2.06
CA VAL A 131 -35.03 17.43 3.04
C VAL A 131 -34.66 18.88 3.37
N GLY A 132 -35.49 19.85 2.97
CA GLY A 132 -35.30 21.29 3.23
C GLY A 132 -34.56 22.05 2.12
N GLU A 133 -34.29 23.35 2.34
CA GLU A 133 -33.64 24.31 1.40
C GLU A 133 -32.09 24.19 1.41
N THR A 134 -31.54 22.98 1.33
CA THR A 134 -30.08 22.83 1.15
C THR A 134 -29.69 23.08 -0.30
N GLU A 135 -29.05 24.23 -0.52
CA GLU A 135 -28.61 24.68 -1.84
C GLU A 135 -27.22 24.16 -2.19
N LYS A 136 -27.02 23.84 -3.47
CA LYS A 136 -25.68 23.54 -4.01
C LYS A 136 -24.82 24.79 -3.94
N ILE A 137 -23.52 24.60 -3.75
CA ILE A 137 -22.54 25.67 -3.92
C ILE A 137 -22.53 26.04 -5.42
N PRO A 138 -22.89 27.28 -5.80
CA PRO A 138 -22.83 27.69 -7.19
C PRO A 138 -21.37 27.71 -7.68
N ARG A 139 -21.13 27.16 -8.87
CA ARG A 139 -19.80 27.10 -9.49
C ARG A 139 -19.93 27.30 -11.00
N ASP A 140 -18.82 27.65 -11.65
CA ASP A 140 -18.73 27.59 -13.10
C ASP A 140 -18.60 26.14 -13.58
N SER A 141 -18.61 25.96 -14.90
CA SER A 141 -18.46 24.64 -15.52
C SER A 141 -17.15 23.96 -15.09
N ALA A 142 -17.24 22.67 -14.72
CA ALA A 142 -16.06 21.85 -14.45
C ALA A 142 -15.18 21.68 -15.70
N TRP A 143 -15.71 21.90 -16.91
CA TRP A 143 -14.95 21.85 -18.15
C TRP A 143 -13.83 22.88 -18.23
N THR A 144 -14.03 24.07 -17.62
CA THR A 144 -13.05 25.17 -17.63
C THR A 144 -12.27 25.27 -16.33
N THR A 145 -12.46 24.31 -15.41
CA THR A 145 -11.86 24.32 -14.07
C THR A 145 -10.79 23.24 -13.96
N ASN A 146 -9.60 23.62 -13.51
CA ASN A 146 -8.53 22.67 -13.20
C ASN A 146 -8.97 21.69 -12.08
N PRO A 147 -8.96 20.36 -12.31
CA PRO A 147 -9.26 19.38 -11.27
C PRO A 147 -8.22 19.46 -10.13
N PRO A 148 -8.64 19.73 -8.87
CA PRO A 148 -7.70 19.96 -7.77
C PRO A 148 -6.99 18.69 -7.30
N SER A 149 -7.57 17.51 -7.56
CA SER A 149 -7.02 16.21 -7.23
C SER A 149 -7.70 15.13 -8.08
N PHE A 150 -7.17 13.90 -8.03
CA PHE A 150 -7.79 12.71 -8.64
C PHE A 150 -8.11 11.69 -7.54
N PRO A 151 -9.21 11.92 -6.79
CA PRO A 151 -9.54 11.11 -5.62
C PRO A 151 -9.78 9.67 -5.98
N ALA A 152 -9.50 8.80 -5.02
CA ALA A 152 -9.69 7.40 -5.27
C ALA A 152 -11.17 6.98 -5.25
N PHE A 153 -11.52 6.01 -6.09
CA PHE A 153 -12.87 5.49 -6.27
C PHE A 153 -12.91 3.95 -6.25
N GLY A 154 -14.11 3.41 -6.05
CA GLY A 154 -14.40 2.00 -6.28
C GLY A 154 -14.97 1.79 -7.68
N GLU A 155 -14.60 0.71 -8.36
CA GLU A 155 -15.13 0.42 -9.69
C GLU A 155 -15.75 -0.97 -9.78
N TYR A 156 -16.88 -1.03 -10.47
CA TYR A 156 -17.46 -2.26 -10.98
C TYR A 156 -17.50 -2.19 -12.49
N ALA A 157 -16.90 -3.16 -13.16
CA ALA A 157 -16.85 -3.24 -14.60
C ALA A 157 -17.31 -4.63 -15.09
N GLU A 158 -18.17 -4.67 -16.11
CA GLU A 158 -18.48 -5.87 -16.87
C GLU A 158 -18.25 -5.58 -18.36
N SER A 159 -17.51 -6.45 -19.05
CA SER A 159 -17.31 -6.34 -20.49
C SER A 159 -18.65 -6.44 -21.25
N PRO A 160 -18.78 -5.77 -22.41
CA PRO A 160 -20.01 -5.82 -23.20
C PRO A 160 -20.30 -7.26 -23.68
N ALA A 161 -21.58 -7.62 -23.74
CA ALA A 161 -22.03 -8.99 -24.06
C ALA A 161 -21.85 -9.39 -25.53
N SER A 162 -21.69 -8.41 -26.44
CA SER A 162 -21.48 -8.65 -27.87
C SER A 162 -20.52 -7.61 -28.44
N ASP A 163 -19.47 -8.08 -29.12
CA ASP A 163 -18.57 -7.23 -29.89
C ASP A 163 -19.20 -6.95 -31.25
N ASN A 164 -19.90 -5.82 -31.36
CA ASN A 164 -20.52 -5.39 -32.61
C ASN A 164 -19.48 -4.61 -33.41
N SER A 165 -19.07 -5.13 -34.57
CA SER A 165 -18.11 -4.44 -35.45
C SER A 165 -18.50 -2.97 -35.67
N GLY A 166 -17.58 -2.02 -35.56
CA GLY A 166 -17.86 -0.58 -35.74
C GLY A 166 -18.62 0.12 -34.61
N VAL A 167 -18.88 -0.55 -33.48
CA VAL A 167 -19.32 0.08 -32.22
C VAL A 167 -18.31 -0.25 -31.14
N VAL A 168 -17.80 0.76 -30.47
CA VAL A 168 -16.92 0.61 -29.32
C VAL A 168 -17.68 0.96 -28.05
N ASP A 169 -17.60 0.10 -27.03
CA ASP A 169 -18.39 0.23 -25.81
C ASP A 169 -17.54 -0.19 -24.60
N THR A 170 -17.56 0.65 -23.57
CA THR A 170 -16.95 0.36 -22.26
C THR A 170 -17.59 -0.84 -21.55
N GLY A 171 -18.81 -1.22 -21.93
CA GLY A 171 -19.61 -2.22 -21.22
C GLY A 171 -20.31 -1.62 -20.00
N VAL A 172 -20.57 -2.43 -18.98
CA VAL A 172 -21.07 -1.90 -17.70
C VAL A 172 -19.90 -1.27 -16.95
N LEU A 173 -20.01 0.00 -16.58
CA LEU A 173 -18.95 0.72 -15.87
C LEU A 173 -19.56 1.66 -14.82
N LEU A 174 -19.44 1.25 -13.56
CA LEU A 174 -19.95 2.00 -12.41
C LEU A 174 -18.79 2.41 -11.50
N ARG A 175 -18.76 3.69 -11.12
CA ARG A 175 -17.71 4.25 -10.27
C ARG A 175 -18.28 4.85 -8.99
N ALA A 176 -17.96 4.26 -7.85
CA ALA A 176 -18.37 4.72 -6.54
C ALA A 176 -17.38 5.78 -6.01
N PHE A 177 -17.88 6.97 -5.71
CA PHE A 177 -17.10 8.04 -5.10
C PHE A 177 -17.08 7.89 -3.58
N LEU A 178 -15.88 8.00 -2.99
CA LEU A 178 -15.69 7.78 -1.57
C LEU A 178 -16.12 9.02 -0.77
N PRO A 179 -16.97 8.88 0.26
CA PRO A 179 -17.52 10.01 1.02
C PRO A 179 -16.55 10.56 2.09
N TYR A 180 -15.26 10.68 1.76
CA TYR A 180 -14.22 11.22 2.64
C TYR A 180 -13.55 12.43 2.01
N ALA A 181 -13.35 13.51 2.78
CA ALA A 181 -12.75 14.74 2.27
C ALA A 181 -11.22 14.65 2.18
N THR A 182 -10.60 13.95 3.12
CA THR A 182 -9.14 13.77 3.20
C THR A 182 -8.66 12.65 2.29
N SER A 183 -7.54 12.90 1.60
CA SER A 183 -6.89 11.89 0.75
C SER A 183 -6.38 10.70 1.57
N GLU A 184 -5.87 10.93 2.78
CA GLU A 184 -5.37 9.89 3.68
C GLU A 184 -6.44 8.85 4.02
N SER A 185 -7.65 9.30 4.39
CA SER A 185 -8.77 8.39 4.72
C SER A 185 -9.21 7.61 3.49
N ARG A 186 -9.25 8.24 2.31
CA ARG A 186 -9.54 7.50 1.07
C ARG A 186 -8.46 6.46 0.83
N GLN A 187 -7.19 6.83 0.79
CA GLN A 187 -6.04 5.98 0.48
C GLN A 187 -5.89 4.76 1.40
N ARG A 188 -6.19 4.92 2.69
CA ARG A 188 -6.13 3.84 3.69
C ARG A 188 -7.38 2.96 3.76
N LEU A 189 -8.47 3.32 3.09
CA LEU A 189 -9.70 2.54 3.13
C LEU A 189 -9.46 1.14 2.54
N SER A 190 -9.65 0.10 3.37
CA SER A 190 -9.56 -1.31 2.99
C SER A 190 -10.92 -1.81 2.56
N ASP A 191 -11.88 -1.81 3.49
CA ASP A 191 -13.25 -2.26 3.24
C ASP A 191 -14.24 -1.14 3.53
N TYR A 192 -15.27 -1.06 2.71
CA TYR A 192 -16.36 -0.11 2.85
C TYR A 192 -17.66 -0.81 2.50
N HIS A 193 -18.59 -0.86 3.45
CA HIS A 193 -19.96 -1.30 3.21
C HIS A 193 -20.94 -0.25 3.65
N GLY A 194 -21.81 0.17 2.75
CA GLY A 194 -22.83 1.17 3.01
C GLY A 194 -23.11 2.01 1.77
N ASN A 195 -23.89 3.07 1.95
CA ASN A 195 -24.30 3.94 0.86
C ASN A 195 -23.12 4.74 0.30
N ALA A 196 -22.98 4.82 -1.03
CA ALA A 196 -22.05 5.72 -1.69
C ALA A 196 -22.68 6.26 -2.97
N LEU A 197 -22.23 7.44 -3.42
CA LEU A 197 -22.65 7.97 -4.71
C LEU A 197 -21.95 7.20 -5.84
N ILE A 198 -22.73 6.56 -6.70
CA ILE A 198 -22.24 5.84 -7.87
C ILE A 198 -22.52 6.65 -9.13
N LEU A 199 -21.48 6.86 -9.93
CA LEU A 199 -21.55 7.37 -11.29
C LEU A 199 -21.71 6.21 -12.29
N ASP A 200 -22.68 6.34 -13.18
CA ASP A 200 -22.75 5.54 -14.41
C ASP A 200 -21.83 6.18 -15.47
N ALA A 201 -20.60 5.66 -15.54
CA ALA A 201 -19.50 6.20 -16.35
C ALA A 201 -19.41 5.56 -17.75
N ARG A 202 -20.45 4.84 -18.17
CA ARG A 202 -20.47 4.11 -19.44
C ARG A 202 -20.46 5.07 -20.62
N VAL A 203 -19.73 4.66 -21.65
CA VAL A 203 -19.70 5.34 -22.94
C VAL A 203 -19.74 4.31 -24.05
N SER A 204 -20.58 4.55 -25.04
CA SER A 204 -20.58 3.81 -26.31
C SER A 204 -20.43 4.80 -27.46
N CYS A 205 -19.51 4.52 -28.38
CA CYS A 205 -19.22 5.36 -29.53
C CYS A 205 -19.33 4.57 -30.84
N GLN A 206 -19.77 5.24 -31.90
CA GLN A 206 -19.88 4.68 -33.24
C GLN A 206 -19.77 5.76 -34.30
N ALA A 207 -19.50 5.37 -35.54
CA ALA A 207 -19.50 6.30 -36.66
C ALA A 207 -20.91 6.91 -36.84
N PRO A 208 -21.07 8.24 -36.94
CA PRO A 208 -22.36 8.87 -37.17
C PRO A 208 -22.89 8.64 -38.58
N THR A 209 -24.21 8.80 -38.77
CA THR A 209 -24.82 9.08 -40.07
C THR A 209 -25.13 10.57 -40.14
N LEU A 210 -24.64 11.24 -41.19
CA LEU A 210 -24.79 12.68 -41.36
C LEU A 210 -25.70 13.00 -42.55
N THR A 211 -26.64 13.91 -42.34
CA THR A 211 -27.50 14.46 -43.40
C THR A 211 -27.50 15.99 -43.34
N GLY A 212 -27.60 16.66 -44.48
CA GLY A 212 -27.58 18.13 -44.54
C GLY A 212 -26.29 18.77 -44.01
N PHE A 213 -25.16 18.09 -44.13
CA PHE A 213 -23.87 18.57 -43.63
C PHE A 213 -23.40 19.81 -44.40
N ASN A 214 -23.21 20.91 -43.69
CA ASN A 214 -22.70 22.16 -44.23
C ASN A 214 -21.72 22.82 -43.26
N GLY A 215 -20.65 23.41 -43.79
CA GLY A 215 -19.65 24.13 -43.01
C GLY A 215 -19.60 25.60 -43.41
N THR A 216 -19.85 26.51 -42.49
CA THR A 216 -19.75 27.95 -42.71
C THR A 216 -18.40 28.46 -42.21
N GLY A 217 -17.57 29.00 -43.11
CA GLY A 217 -16.27 29.60 -42.82
C GLY A 217 -15.43 29.79 -44.10
N SER A 218 -14.60 30.84 -44.15
CA SER A 218 -13.74 31.15 -45.31
C SER A 218 -12.56 30.17 -45.46
N THR A 219 -12.02 29.65 -44.37
CA THR A 219 -10.87 28.72 -44.35
C THR A 219 -11.30 27.26 -44.21
N ALA A 220 -10.46 26.32 -44.70
CA ALA A 220 -10.63 24.86 -44.50
C ALA A 220 -10.76 24.44 -43.02
N LEU A 221 -10.17 25.24 -42.13
CA LEU A 221 -10.07 25.08 -40.67
C LEU A 221 -10.76 26.26 -39.97
N ASN A 222 -11.07 26.18 -38.67
CA ASN A 222 -11.76 27.24 -37.90
C ASN A 222 -13.13 27.60 -38.47
N ARG A 223 -14.09 26.66 -38.38
CA ARG A 223 -15.42 26.82 -38.98
C ARG A 223 -16.52 26.31 -38.08
N GLN A 224 -17.73 26.75 -38.38
CA GLN A 224 -18.94 26.23 -37.75
C GLN A 224 -19.52 25.13 -38.65
N LEU A 225 -19.70 23.96 -38.07
CA LEU A 225 -20.26 22.77 -38.72
C LEU A 225 -21.72 22.62 -38.30
N THR A 226 -22.57 22.49 -39.30
CA THR A 226 -24.01 22.29 -39.13
C THR A 226 -24.46 21.05 -39.90
N GLY A 227 -25.48 20.39 -39.40
CA GLY A 227 -26.05 19.22 -40.04
C GLY A 227 -26.98 18.49 -39.09
N VAL A 228 -27.49 17.35 -39.54
CA VAL A 228 -28.30 16.45 -38.72
C VAL A 228 -27.54 15.14 -38.54
N VAL A 229 -27.33 14.75 -37.29
CA VAL A 229 -26.61 13.53 -36.89
C VAL A 229 -27.57 12.47 -36.37
N ALA A 230 -27.33 11.22 -36.75
CA ALA A 230 -28.07 10.06 -36.27
C ALA A 230 -27.12 8.86 -36.02
N PRO A 231 -27.49 7.93 -35.11
CA PRO A 231 -26.74 6.70 -34.90
C PRO A 231 -26.71 5.82 -36.16
N SER A 232 -25.55 5.25 -36.50
CA SER A 232 -25.42 4.30 -37.63
C SER A 232 -25.96 2.92 -37.30
N LYS A 233 -25.78 2.47 -36.06
CA LYS A 233 -26.26 1.19 -35.55
C LYS A 233 -27.15 1.39 -34.34
N ASN A 234 -28.11 0.50 -34.18
CA ASN A 234 -28.96 0.43 -33.00
C ASN A 234 -28.30 -0.53 -32.00
N VAL A 235 -27.91 -0.01 -30.84
CA VAL A 235 -27.28 -0.78 -29.76
C VAL A 235 -28.34 -1.10 -28.72
N THR A 236 -28.30 -2.27 -28.09
CA THR A 236 -29.38 -2.77 -27.21
C THR A 236 -29.70 -1.87 -26.00
N MET A 237 -28.77 -1.00 -25.59
CA MET A 237 -28.96 -0.04 -24.49
C MET A 237 -29.18 1.40 -24.96
N LEU A 238 -29.18 1.61 -26.27
CA LEU A 238 -29.48 2.90 -26.86
C LEU A 238 -30.97 3.17 -26.70
N GLN A 239 -31.31 4.30 -26.12
CA GLN A 239 -32.70 4.73 -26.05
C GLN A 239 -33.20 5.09 -27.45
N ASN A 240 -34.52 5.22 -27.66
CA ASN A 240 -35.06 5.48 -28.99
C ASN A 240 -34.61 6.87 -29.51
N ILE A 241 -33.61 6.94 -30.39
CA ILE A 241 -32.98 8.20 -30.81
C ILE A 241 -33.68 8.81 -32.00
N THR A 242 -33.98 10.11 -31.92
CA THR A 242 -34.33 10.92 -33.09
C THR A 242 -33.10 11.62 -33.69
N ALA A 243 -33.03 11.68 -35.01
CA ALA A 243 -31.98 12.41 -35.71
C ALA A 243 -31.94 13.87 -35.24
N THR A 244 -30.77 14.35 -34.83
CA THR A 244 -30.63 15.61 -34.10
C THR A 244 -29.82 16.62 -34.91
N PRO A 245 -30.32 17.84 -35.19
CA PRO A 245 -29.52 18.92 -35.72
C PRO A 245 -28.44 19.33 -34.73
N PHE A 246 -27.23 19.54 -35.23
CA PHE A 246 -26.11 20.04 -34.45
C PHE A 246 -25.57 21.32 -35.07
N ASN A 247 -25.02 22.17 -34.22
CA ASN A 247 -24.26 23.34 -34.61
C ASN A 247 -22.99 23.43 -33.74
N CYS A 248 -21.86 22.97 -34.27
CA CYS A 248 -20.62 22.79 -33.53
C CYS A 248 -19.48 23.57 -34.16
N THR A 249 -18.65 24.21 -33.37
CA THR A 249 -17.51 25.01 -33.85
C THR A 249 -16.23 24.19 -33.73
N VAL A 250 -15.45 24.09 -34.80
CA VAL A 250 -14.24 23.26 -34.86
C VAL A 250 -13.02 24.14 -35.09
N ALA A 251 -12.00 23.98 -34.26
CA ALA A 251 -10.74 24.72 -34.31
C ALA A 251 -9.60 23.94 -34.99
N TRP A 252 -8.54 24.67 -35.37
CA TRP A 252 -7.17 24.35 -35.84
C TRP A 252 -6.76 22.91 -36.20
N GLU A 253 -5.79 22.77 -37.11
CA GLU A 253 -5.26 21.46 -37.52
C GLU A 253 -4.66 20.68 -36.35
N GLY A 254 -5.12 19.44 -36.15
CA GLY A 254 -4.66 18.50 -35.14
C GLY A 254 -5.35 18.60 -33.77
N GLN A 255 -6.40 19.41 -33.64
CA GLN A 255 -7.16 19.56 -32.39
C GLN A 255 -8.44 18.72 -32.38
N VAL A 256 -8.75 18.13 -31.22
CA VAL A 256 -10.04 17.46 -31.01
C VAL A 256 -11.02 18.45 -30.40
N THR A 257 -12.24 18.46 -30.91
CA THR A 257 -13.36 19.20 -30.35
C THR A 257 -14.42 18.21 -29.88
N ILE A 258 -14.95 18.40 -28.68
CA ILE A 258 -16.09 17.64 -28.16
C ILE A 258 -17.31 18.55 -28.22
N CYS A 259 -18.30 18.17 -29.04
CA CYS A 259 -19.54 18.92 -29.15
C CYS A 259 -20.67 18.23 -28.38
N GLN A 260 -21.27 18.95 -27.43
CA GLN A 260 -22.40 18.49 -26.64
C GLN A 260 -23.70 18.62 -27.44
N LEU A 261 -24.37 17.50 -27.66
CA LEU A 261 -25.61 17.43 -28.43
C LEU A 261 -26.80 17.31 -27.47
N ALA A 262 -27.76 18.23 -27.59
CA ALA A 262 -29.01 18.13 -26.85
C ALA A 262 -30.15 18.90 -27.55
N GLN A 263 -31.38 18.48 -27.27
CA GLN A 263 -32.61 19.16 -27.67
C GLN A 263 -33.58 19.28 -26.49
N PRO A 264 -34.25 20.43 -26.32
CA PRO A 264 -35.28 20.60 -25.32
C PRO A 264 -36.59 19.92 -25.76
N LYS A 265 -37.17 19.08 -24.87
CA LYS A 265 -38.54 18.53 -24.82
C LYS A 265 -39.18 18.01 -26.14
N GLY A 266 -39.57 16.74 -26.12
CA GLY A 266 -40.58 16.17 -27.03
C GLY A 266 -40.06 15.15 -28.05
N ALA A 267 -38.75 15.10 -28.27
CA ALA A 267 -38.10 14.10 -29.10
C ALA A 267 -36.81 13.67 -28.38
N PHE A 268 -36.68 12.37 -28.15
CA PHE A 268 -35.69 11.76 -27.29
C PHE A 268 -34.27 12.02 -27.82
N THR A 269 -33.44 12.75 -27.06
CA THR A 269 -32.02 12.97 -27.37
C THR A 269 -31.24 11.68 -27.18
N GLY A 270 -30.34 11.37 -28.12
CA GLY A 270 -29.52 10.17 -28.05
C GLY A 270 -28.75 10.03 -26.75
N SER A 271 -29.09 9.04 -25.94
CA SER A 271 -28.31 8.64 -24.78
C SER A 271 -28.48 7.14 -24.54
N LEU A 272 -27.62 6.60 -23.69
CA LEU A 272 -27.72 5.25 -23.19
C LEU A 272 -28.70 5.22 -22.02
N ALA A 273 -29.52 4.17 -21.96
CA ALA A 273 -30.37 3.92 -20.81
C ALA A 273 -29.50 3.75 -19.55
N SER A 274 -29.72 4.58 -18.53
CA SER A 274 -29.06 4.48 -17.22
C SER A 274 -29.24 3.10 -16.61
N GLN A 275 -28.22 2.59 -15.90
CA GLN A 275 -28.36 1.33 -15.16
C GLN A 275 -29.32 1.45 -13.97
N PHE A 276 -29.59 2.67 -13.51
CA PHE A 276 -30.41 2.88 -12.32
C PHE A 276 -31.90 2.73 -12.65
N LEU A 277 -32.57 1.83 -11.92
CA LEU A 277 -33.95 1.46 -12.20
C LEU A 277 -34.91 2.65 -12.09
N GLY A 278 -35.67 2.90 -13.16
CA GLY A 278 -36.64 3.99 -13.24
C GLY A 278 -36.00 5.37 -13.33
N SER A 279 -34.78 5.50 -13.88
CA SER A 279 -34.14 6.80 -14.04
C SER A 279 -34.79 7.67 -15.10
N THR A 280 -35.05 8.92 -14.72
CA THR A 280 -35.58 9.98 -15.57
C THR A 280 -34.50 11.03 -15.87
N THR A 281 -33.24 10.78 -15.52
CA THR A 281 -32.13 11.70 -15.83
C THR A 281 -31.93 11.77 -17.33
N TYR A 282 -31.75 12.99 -17.85
CA TYR A 282 -31.30 13.19 -19.22
C TYR A 282 -29.80 12.85 -19.28
N GLY A 283 -29.45 11.78 -19.99
CA GLY A 283 -28.07 11.60 -20.40
C GLY A 283 -27.73 12.50 -21.59
N THR A 284 -26.58 12.26 -22.21
CA THR A 284 -26.06 13.16 -23.24
C THR A 284 -25.40 12.40 -24.40
N ALA A 285 -25.42 13.02 -25.57
CA ALA A 285 -24.62 12.63 -26.72
C ALA A 285 -23.50 13.64 -26.94
N PHE A 286 -22.36 13.13 -27.40
CA PHE A 286 -21.21 13.93 -27.77
C PHE A 286 -20.80 13.59 -29.19
N LEU A 287 -20.64 14.61 -30.03
CA LEU A 287 -19.98 14.48 -31.31
C LEU A 287 -18.52 14.86 -31.14
N ILE A 288 -17.64 13.86 -31.22
CA ILE A 288 -16.20 14.05 -31.15
C ILE A 288 -15.70 14.30 -32.56
N ILE A 289 -15.05 15.44 -32.76
CA ILE A 289 -14.58 15.89 -34.07
C ILE A 289 -13.08 16.04 -34.00
N ASN A 290 -12.36 15.30 -34.83
CA ASN A 290 -10.92 15.40 -34.98
C ASN A 290 -10.62 15.96 -36.38
N ALA A 291 -10.02 17.15 -36.43
CA ALA A 291 -9.58 17.76 -37.68
C ALA A 291 -8.09 17.45 -37.89
N SER A 292 -7.77 16.40 -38.65
CA SER A 292 -6.38 16.02 -38.97
C SER A 292 -6.16 15.87 -40.47
N SER A 293 -4.92 16.08 -40.91
CA SER A 293 -4.49 15.83 -42.30
C SER A 293 -4.31 14.34 -42.63
N GLN A 294 -4.42 13.45 -41.64
CA GLN A 294 -4.35 11.99 -41.80
C GLN A 294 -5.68 11.34 -41.40
N ALA A 295 -6.13 10.37 -42.19
CA ALA A 295 -7.35 9.61 -41.95
C ALA A 295 -7.19 8.64 -40.77
N SER A 296 -8.21 8.57 -39.91
CA SER A 296 -8.31 7.57 -38.84
C SER A 296 -8.85 6.27 -39.45
N ALA A 297 -8.02 5.23 -39.55
CA ALA A 297 -8.36 3.97 -40.20
C ALA A 297 -9.25 3.04 -39.33
N LYS A 298 -10.03 3.56 -38.39
CA LYS A 298 -10.85 2.75 -37.46
C LYS A 298 -12.35 2.88 -37.76
N ASP A 299 -13.06 1.75 -37.68
CA ASP A 299 -14.47 1.63 -38.07
C ASP A 299 -15.45 2.49 -37.23
N GLU A 300 -15.05 2.97 -36.05
CA GLU A 300 -15.85 3.86 -35.20
C GLU A 300 -15.80 5.35 -35.61
N TRP A 301 -15.04 5.71 -36.65
CA TRP A 301 -14.92 7.07 -37.17
C TRP A 301 -15.56 7.22 -38.56
N LEU A 302 -16.34 8.27 -38.74
CA LEU A 302 -16.78 8.73 -40.06
C LEU A 302 -15.80 9.78 -40.58
N GLU A 303 -15.24 9.55 -41.76
CA GLU A 303 -14.36 10.49 -42.43
C GLU A 303 -15.15 11.38 -43.42
N VAL A 304 -14.98 12.69 -43.29
CA VAL A 304 -15.61 13.70 -44.15
C VAL A 304 -14.56 14.67 -44.66
N THR A 305 -14.52 14.87 -45.98
CA THR A 305 -13.63 15.87 -46.60
C THR A 305 -14.32 17.23 -46.65
N ALA A 306 -13.77 18.19 -45.93
CA ALA A 306 -14.21 19.57 -45.95
C ALA A 306 -13.38 20.39 -46.97
N ARG A 307 -14.05 21.14 -47.86
CA ARG A 307 -13.41 22.11 -48.76
C ARG A 307 -13.55 23.53 -48.20
N GLY A 308 -12.52 24.36 -48.38
CA GLY A 308 -12.59 25.81 -48.16
C GLY A 308 -13.44 26.50 -49.24
N SER A 309 -14.05 27.65 -48.93
CA SER A 309 -14.77 28.46 -49.92
C SER A 309 -13.83 29.48 -50.58
N GLN A 310 -13.83 29.50 -51.92
CA GLN A 310 -13.15 30.42 -52.85
C GLN A 310 -11.68 30.79 -52.56
N GLY A 311 -10.76 30.20 -53.34
CA GLY A 311 -9.41 30.75 -53.57
C GLY A 311 -8.24 29.92 -53.03
N THR A 312 -8.47 29.03 -52.06
CA THR A 312 -7.43 28.13 -51.54
C THR A 312 -7.80 26.66 -51.80
N ASN A 313 -6.94 25.90 -52.49
CA ASN A 313 -7.06 24.45 -52.67
C ASN A 313 -6.78 23.67 -51.37
N THR A 314 -7.26 24.16 -50.23
CA THR A 314 -7.08 23.51 -48.93
C THR A 314 -8.27 22.60 -48.64
N THR A 315 -7.99 21.30 -48.59
CA THR A 315 -8.92 20.25 -48.17
C THR A 315 -8.51 19.75 -46.81
N ALA A 316 -9.43 19.74 -45.85
CA ALA A 316 -9.21 19.15 -44.53
C ALA A 316 -10.01 17.85 -44.42
N GLN A 317 -9.39 16.79 -43.92
CA GLN A 317 -10.11 15.58 -43.50
C GLN A 317 -10.60 15.78 -42.07
N ILE A 318 -11.87 15.46 -41.84
CA ILE A 318 -12.51 15.58 -40.54
C ILE A 318 -13.03 14.19 -40.19
N SER A 319 -12.50 13.63 -39.12
CA SER A 319 -13.00 12.39 -38.53
C SER A 319 -14.03 12.74 -37.46
N MET A 320 -15.19 12.09 -37.50
CA MET A 320 -16.25 12.28 -36.51
C MET A 320 -16.65 10.95 -35.86
N SER A 321 -16.83 10.95 -34.54
CA SER A 321 -17.39 9.82 -33.80
C SER A 321 -18.51 10.29 -32.89
N LEU A 322 -19.62 9.56 -32.86
CA LEU A 322 -20.80 9.88 -32.07
C LEU A 322 -20.83 8.99 -30.83
N CYS A 323 -20.70 9.61 -29.66
CA CYS A 323 -20.64 8.94 -28.37
C CYS A 323 -21.87 9.24 -27.52
N PHE A 324 -22.32 8.24 -26.78
CA PHE A 324 -23.48 8.32 -25.90
C PHE A 324 -23.05 7.98 -24.47
N ALA A 325 -23.50 8.78 -23.51
CA ALA A 325 -23.25 8.55 -22.09
C ALA A 325 -24.56 8.74 -21.31
N PRO A 326 -24.93 7.83 -20.39
CA PRO A 326 -26.01 8.09 -19.44
C PRO A 326 -25.66 9.28 -18.54
N TRP A 327 -24.38 9.41 -18.18
CA TRP A 327 -23.83 10.41 -17.26
C TRP A 327 -24.71 10.59 -16.01
N ASP A 328 -25.26 9.50 -15.48
CA ASP A 328 -26.23 9.51 -14.39
C ASP A 328 -25.55 9.15 -13.08
N ALA A 329 -26.14 9.53 -11.94
CA ALA A 329 -25.63 9.13 -10.64
C ALA A 329 -26.75 8.87 -9.62
N ALA A 330 -26.51 7.90 -8.76
CA ALA A 330 -27.42 7.50 -7.70
C ALA A 330 -26.65 7.05 -6.45
N VAL A 331 -27.25 7.25 -5.29
CA VAL A 331 -26.74 6.70 -4.04
C VAL A 331 -27.22 5.25 -3.92
N LEU A 332 -26.27 4.35 -3.72
CA LEU A 332 -26.51 2.91 -3.65
C LEU A 332 -25.71 2.29 -2.51
N ASP A 333 -26.26 1.24 -1.92
CA ASP A 333 -25.55 0.40 -0.95
C ASP A 333 -24.52 -0.47 -1.67
N VAL A 334 -23.25 -0.26 -1.36
CA VAL A 334 -22.11 -0.90 -2.04
C VAL A 334 -21.20 -1.61 -1.07
N SER A 335 -20.46 -2.59 -1.60
CA SER A 335 -19.37 -3.26 -0.92
C SER A 335 -18.09 -3.05 -1.71
N LEU A 336 -17.18 -2.25 -1.17
CA LEU A 336 -15.87 -1.97 -1.76
C LEU A 336 -14.79 -2.67 -0.95
N THR A 337 -13.82 -3.27 -1.63
CA THR A 337 -12.69 -3.96 -0.98
C THR A 337 -11.38 -3.59 -1.64
N SER A 338 -10.30 -3.62 -0.87
CA SER A 338 -8.94 -3.36 -1.35
C SER A 338 -7.95 -4.28 -0.65
N LYS A 339 -6.92 -4.71 -1.37
CA LYS A 339 -5.88 -5.62 -0.83
C LYS A 339 -4.68 -4.88 -0.25
N SER A 340 -4.53 -3.59 -0.55
CA SER A 340 -3.37 -2.80 -0.14
C SER A 340 -3.69 -1.32 -0.07
N ASN A 341 -2.88 -0.57 0.68
CA ASN A 341 -2.85 0.88 0.59
C ASN A 341 -2.63 1.34 -0.85
N ARG A 342 -3.31 2.43 -1.20
CA ARG A 342 -3.31 3.03 -2.53
C ARG A 342 -2.82 4.46 -2.43
N THR A 343 -2.28 4.96 -3.52
CA THR A 343 -1.89 6.36 -3.65
C THR A 343 -2.80 7.00 -4.69
N GLU A 344 -3.40 8.15 -4.36
CA GLU A 344 -4.20 8.89 -5.34
C GLU A 344 -3.31 9.40 -6.46
N ALA A 345 -3.84 9.38 -7.69
CA ALA A 345 -3.09 9.80 -8.85
C ALA A 345 -2.77 11.30 -8.77
N ALA A 346 -1.58 11.68 -9.20
CA ALA A 346 -1.14 13.06 -9.25
C ALA A 346 -0.81 13.43 -10.70
N LEU A 347 -1.36 14.54 -11.17
CA LEU A 347 -1.01 15.09 -12.46
C LEU A 347 0.18 16.04 -12.29
N ARG A 348 1.30 15.72 -12.94
CA ARG A 348 2.53 16.52 -12.88
C ARG A 348 2.69 17.36 -14.14
N TYR A 349 3.31 18.53 -14.01
CA TYR A 349 3.63 19.39 -15.13
C TYR A 349 5.14 19.53 -15.27
N TRP A 350 5.69 19.04 -16.38
CA TRP A 350 7.09 19.18 -16.75
C TRP A 350 7.18 19.17 -18.28
N GLU A 351 7.37 20.34 -18.88
CA GLU A 351 7.35 20.51 -20.34
C GLU A 351 6.05 19.96 -20.99
N GLY A 352 4.95 19.98 -20.23
CA GLY A 352 3.68 19.35 -20.56
C GLY A 352 3.11 18.54 -19.39
N PHE A 353 1.86 18.12 -19.50
CA PHE A 353 1.20 17.30 -18.48
C PHE A 353 1.61 15.82 -18.59
N GLN A 354 2.08 15.25 -17.49
CA GLN A 354 2.38 13.83 -17.36
C GLN A 354 1.14 13.09 -16.87
N THR A 355 0.42 12.46 -17.79
CA THR A 355 -0.89 11.83 -17.55
C THR A 355 -0.83 10.34 -17.25
N LEU A 356 0.35 9.71 -17.29
CA LEU A 356 0.50 8.25 -17.17
C LEU A 356 -0.14 7.70 -15.89
N ASP A 357 0.14 8.31 -14.74
CA ASP A 357 -0.40 7.89 -13.44
C ASP A 357 -1.93 7.99 -13.43
N VAL A 358 -2.49 9.08 -13.95
CA VAL A 358 -3.95 9.32 -14.03
C VAL A 358 -4.62 8.37 -15.03
N LEU A 359 -4.00 8.10 -16.18
CA LEU A 359 -4.56 7.17 -17.18
C LEU A 359 -4.53 5.72 -16.70
N SER A 360 -3.47 5.30 -16.01
CA SER A 360 -3.39 3.98 -15.39
C SER A 360 -4.45 3.78 -14.29
N TYR A 361 -4.94 4.90 -13.73
CA TYR A 361 -6.00 4.94 -12.73
C TYR A 361 -7.40 4.80 -13.35
N LEU A 362 -7.64 5.52 -14.45
CA LEU A 362 -8.95 5.68 -15.09
C LEU A 362 -9.24 4.63 -16.18
N ILE A 363 -8.24 4.02 -16.80
CA ILE A 363 -8.42 3.10 -17.92
C ILE A 363 -7.88 1.70 -17.53
N PRO A 364 -8.68 0.62 -17.67
CA PRO A 364 -8.18 -0.74 -17.53
C PRO A 364 -7.07 -1.03 -18.55
N SER A 365 -5.90 -1.44 -18.07
CA SER A 365 -4.83 -1.97 -18.92
C SER A 365 -5.05 -3.47 -19.11
N ALA A 366 -4.79 -3.99 -20.31
CA ALA A 366 -4.93 -5.41 -20.64
C ALA A 366 -3.92 -6.34 -19.90
N GLY A 367 -3.04 -5.79 -19.07
CA GLY A 367 -2.04 -6.54 -18.28
C GLY A 367 -2.55 -7.05 -16.93
N LYS A 368 -1.82 -8.01 -16.35
CA LYS A 368 -2.12 -8.67 -15.04
C LYS A 368 -2.07 -7.76 -13.81
N ASN A 369 -1.71 -6.49 -13.94
CA ASN A 369 -1.59 -5.59 -12.80
C ASN A 369 -2.95 -4.98 -12.46
N SER A 370 -3.51 -5.38 -11.31
CA SER A 370 -4.72 -4.78 -10.76
C SER A 370 -4.53 -3.27 -10.59
N ARG A 371 -5.46 -2.47 -11.12
CA ARG A 371 -5.45 -1.01 -10.94
C ARG A 371 -5.53 -0.66 -9.45
N PRO A 372 -4.95 0.47 -9.01
CA PRO A 372 -4.97 0.88 -7.60
C PRO A 372 -6.32 1.53 -7.20
N VAL A 373 -7.44 1.01 -7.69
CA VAL A 373 -8.82 1.40 -7.31
C VAL A 373 -9.39 0.39 -6.30
N LEU A 374 -10.49 0.72 -5.62
CA LEU A 374 -11.21 -0.32 -4.87
C LEU A 374 -12.01 -1.20 -5.83
N ASP A 375 -12.04 -2.49 -5.55
CA ASP A 375 -12.90 -3.42 -6.26
C ASP A 375 -14.31 -3.33 -5.66
N MET A 376 -15.28 -2.94 -6.48
CA MET A 376 -16.68 -2.86 -6.07
C MET A 376 -17.37 -4.16 -6.43
N GLN A 377 -17.99 -4.82 -5.45
CA GLN A 377 -18.87 -5.94 -5.76
C GLN A 377 -20.12 -5.46 -6.50
N LYS A 378 -20.68 -6.31 -7.36
CA LYS A 378 -21.94 -6.03 -8.05
C LYS A 378 -23.00 -5.55 -7.05
N PRO A 379 -23.60 -4.36 -7.21
CA PRO A 379 -24.65 -3.89 -6.32
C PRO A 379 -25.81 -4.88 -6.28
N ARG A 380 -26.35 -5.14 -5.08
CA ARG A 380 -27.48 -6.07 -4.91
C ARG A 380 -28.75 -5.59 -5.62
N SER A 381 -28.88 -4.28 -5.76
CA SER A 381 -29.98 -3.60 -6.44
C SER A 381 -29.43 -2.39 -7.17
N PHE A 382 -29.97 -2.09 -8.35
CA PHE A 382 -29.75 -0.82 -9.05
C PHE A 382 -30.87 0.19 -8.76
N LEU A 383 -31.78 -0.12 -7.84
CA LEU A 383 -32.73 0.84 -7.31
C LEU A 383 -32.00 1.74 -6.31
N GLY A 384 -31.47 2.86 -6.83
CA GLY A 384 -30.77 3.84 -6.02
C GLY A 384 -31.66 4.96 -5.51
N ASP A 385 -31.26 5.49 -4.35
CA ASP A 385 -31.77 6.75 -3.87
C ASP A 385 -31.16 7.88 -4.71
N ARG A 386 -32.02 8.73 -5.25
CA ARG A 386 -31.62 9.67 -6.29
C ARG A 386 -32.02 11.08 -5.90
N PRO A 387 -31.21 12.09 -6.25
CA PRO A 387 -31.63 13.47 -6.11
C PRO A 387 -32.97 13.69 -6.82
N PRO A 388 -33.86 14.52 -6.27
CA PRO A 388 -35.07 14.88 -6.98
C PRO A 388 -34.70 15.60 -8.30
N PRO A 389 -35.56 15.57 -9.34
CA PRO A 389 -35.22 16.06 -10.67
C PRO A 389 -34.68 17.51 -10.69
N TYR A 390 -35.22 18.40 -9.86
CA TYR A 390 -34.78 19.80 -9.72
C TYR A 390 -33.42 19.99 -9.01
N ARG A 391 -32.83 18.92 -8.47
CA ARG A 391 -31.47 18.90 -7.92
C ARG A 391 -30.50 18.11 -8.78
N ARG A 392 -30.94 17.56 -9.90
CA ARG A 392 -30.03 17.02 -10.92
C ARG A 392 -29.60 18.18 -11.83
N PRO A 393 -28.33 18.24 -12.25
CA PRO A 393 -27.26 17.28 -12.00
C PRO A 393 -26.34 17.65 -10.83
N VAL A 394 -26.08 16.71 -9.91
CA VAL A 394 -25.07 16.91 -8.84
C VAL A 394 -23.66 16.66 -9.37
N VAL A 395 -23.51 15.77 -10.37
CA VAL A 395 -22.23 15.38 -10.95
C VAL A 395 -22.04 15.73 -12.42
N GLN A 396 -23.12 15.88 -13.21
CA GLN A 396 -23.00 16.31 -14.61
C GLN A 396 -22.55 17.78 -14.66
N SER A 397 -21.63 18.07 -15.58
CA SER A 397 -21.20 19.43 -15.86
C SER A 397 -21.57 19.77 -17.29
N ASP A 398 -22.43 20.76 -17.51
CA ASP A 398 -22.63 21.27 -18.86
C ASP A 398 -21.55 22.26 -19.26
N MET A 399 -21.25 22.31 -20.56
CA MET A 399 -20.31 23.26 -21.14
C MET A 399 -20.78 24.71 -21.07
N GLY A 400 -22.09 24.96 -20.96
CA GLY A 400 -22.68 26.31 -20.88
C GLY A 400 -22.75 26.91 -19.47
N GLY A 401 -22.34 26.17 -18.42
CA GLY A 401 -22.39 26.60 -17.02
C GLY A 401 -23.80 26.69 -16.41
N SER A 402 -24.85 26.39 -17.18
CA SER A 402 -26.25 26.60 -16.80
C SER A 402 -26.76 25.61 -15.72
N SER A 403 -26.24 24.39 -15.70
CA SER A 403 -26.62 23.33 -14.76
C SER A 403 -25.85 23.41 -13.43
N ALA A 404 -24.83 24.27 -13.36
CA ALA A 404 -24.10 24.61 -12.15
C ALA A 404 -24.74 25.78 -11.35
N ALA A 405 -25.88 26.29 -11.83
CA ALA A 405 -26.70 27.29 -11.16
C ALA A 405 -27.47 26.73 -9.94
N VAL A 406 -27.85 27.63 -9.02
CA VAL A 406 -28.45 27.35 -7.69
C VAL A 406 -29.68 26.43 -7.73
N ARG A 407 -30.45 26.44 -8.83
CA ARG A 407 -31.60 25.55 -9.05
C ARG A 407 -31.27 24.62 -10.21
N GLY A 408 -31.18 23.31 -9.93
CA GLY A 408 -30.96 22.30 -10.96
C GLY A 408 -32.08 22.38 -11.99
N THR A 409 -31.70 22.69 -13.23
CA THR A 409 -32.64 22.72 -14.33
C THR A 409 -33.09 21.29 -14.61
N ILE A 410 -34.41 21.05 -14.63
CA ILE A 410 -35.03 19.77 -15.02
C ILE A 410 -34.95 19.61 -16.55
N ASP A 411 -33.99 20.29 -17.18
CA ASP A 411 -33.87 20.39 -18.61
C ASP A 411 -32.59 19.64 -19.03
N PRO A 412 -32.58 19.00 -20.20
CA PRO A 412 -31.37 18.40 -20.75
C PRO A 412 -30.25 19.44 -20.83
N LEU A 413 -29.00 18.99 -20.72
CA LEU A 413 -27.83 19.87 -20.81
C LEU A 413 -27.93 20.74 -22.09
N PRO A 414 -27.54 22.02 -22.07
CA PRO A 414 -27.67 22.88 -23.24
C PRO A 414 -26.92 22.32 -24.45
N GLY A 415 -27.61 22.13 -25.57
CA GLY A 415 -26.99 21.61 -26.80
C GLY A 415 -26.16 22.66 -27.55
N ASN A 416 -25.46 22.21 -28.59
CA ASN A 416 -24.66 23.04 -29.51
C ASN A 416 -23.47 23.77 -28.85
N TRP A 417 -22.99 23.24 -27.72
CA TRP A 417 -21.76 23.72 -27.11
C TRP A 417 -20.57 22.91 -27.58
N SER A 418 -19.48 23.60 -27.92
CA SER A 418 -18.23 22.98 -28.36
C SER A 418 -17.12 23.23 -27.33
N ALA A 419 -16.53 22.17 -26.80
CA ALA A 419 -15.34 22.24 -25.96
C ALA A 419 -14.10 21.91 -26.77
N PHE A 420 -13.19 22.87 -26.90
CA PHE A 420 -11.89 22.66 -27.53
C PHE A 420 -10.97 21.89 -26.57
N VAL A 421 -10.47 20.74 -27.03
CA VAL A 421 -9.55 19.86 -26.28
C VAL A 421 -8.12 20.09 -26.76
N ALA A 422 -7.71 21.35 -26.75
CA ALA A 422 -6.46 21.82 -27.37
C ALA A 422 -5.34 22.08 -26.35
N GLY A 423 -5.67 22.26 -25.08
CA GLY A 423 -4.72 22.70 -24.04
C GLY A 423 -4.34 24.18 -24.12
N SER A 424 -5.01 24.95 -24.98
CA SER A 424 -4.79 26.38 -25.17
C SER A 424 -5.95 27.21 -24.59
N PRO A 425 -5.71 28.43 -24.10
CA PRO A 425 -6.78 29.33 -23.67
C PRO A 425 -7.78 29.62 -24.78
N LEU A 426 -9.04 29.85 -24.42
CA LEU A 426 -10.12 30.11 -25.38
C LEU A 426 -9.81 31.32 -26.29
N VAL A 427 -9.26 32.41 -25.73
CA VAL A 427 -8.94 33.62 -26.49
C VAL A 427 -8.00 33.33 -27.67
N SER A 428 -6.97 32.53 -27.45
CA SER A 428 -5.99 32.17 -28.49
C SER A 428 -6.59 31.33 -29.61
N ILE A 429 -7.66 30.58 -29.30
CA ILE A 429 -8.37 29.75 -30.28
C ILE A 429 -9.34 30.62 -31.09
N VAL A 430 -10.09 31.48 -30.41
CA VAL A 430 -11.13 32.33 -31.01
C VAL A 430 -10.54 33.40 -31.94
N ASP A 431 -9.33 33.90 -31.68
CA ASP A 431 -8.61 34.84 -32.56
C ASP A 431 -8.40 34.28 -33.99
N GLY A 432 -8.42 32.95 -34.15
CA GLY A 432 -8.29 32.30 -35.45
C GLY A 432 -9.58 32.22 -36.26
N PHE A 433 -10.72 32.67 -35.72
CA PHE A 433 -12.01 32.62 -36.40
C PHE A 433 -12.37 33.99 -37.00
N GLU A 434 -12.87 33.99 -38.24
CA GLU A 434 -13.40 35.20 -38.88
C GLU A 434 -14.66 35.73 -38.17
N VAL A 435 -15.47 34.82 -37.64
CA VAL A 435 -16.64 35.11 -36.79
C VAL A 435 -16.47 34.39 -35.47
N GLN A 436 -16.46 35.15 -34.38
CA GLN A 436 -16.27 34.58 -33.04
C GLN A 436 -17.42 33.62 -32.67
N PRO A 437 -17.11 32.40 -32.22
CA PRO A 437 -18.13 31.43 -31.82
C PRO A 437 -18.79 31.86 -30.51
N THR A 438 -20.12 31.73 -30.42
CA THR A 438 -20.91 32.13 -29.25
C THR A 438 -21.16 30.99 -28.26
N GLN A 439 -21.05 29.73 -28.69
CA GLN A 439 -21.28 28.52 -27.88
C GLN A 439 -20.03 27.64 -27.85
N ALA A 440 -18.90 28.22 -27.46
CA ALA A 440 -17.64 27.54 -27.39
C ALA A 440 -16.90 27.83 -26.08
N ILE A 441 -16.25 26.80 -25.54
CA ILE A 441 -15.35 26.89 -24.40
C ILE A 441 -14.04 26.19 -24.74
N SER A 442 -12.97 26.54 -24.02
CA SER A 442 -11.76 25.73 -24.04
C SER A 442 -11.71 24.90 -22.78
N ALA A 443 -11.55 23.58 -22.93
CA ALA A 443 -11.39 22.71 -21.77
C ALA A 443 -10.10 23.08 -21.03
N ASP A 444 -10.12 22.96 -19.70
CA ASP A 444 -8.92 23.17 -18.89
C ASP A 444 -7.76 22.31 -19.45
N PRO A 445 -6.53 22.85 -19.54
CA PRO A 445 -5.40 22.13 -20.10
C PRO A 445 -5.12 20.75 -19.46
N ALA A 446 -5.42 20.56 -18.18
CA ALA A 446 -5.31 19.25 -17.52
C ALA A 446 -6.32 18.24 -18.06
N LEU A 447 -7.58 18.67 -18.23
CA LEU A 447 -8.64 17.85 -18.82
C LEU A 447 -8.34 17.52 -20.28
N ALA A 448 -7.86 18.51 -21.03
CA ALA A 448 -7.45 18.32 -22.42
C ALA A 448 -6.28 17.33 -22.54
N ALA A 449 -5.31 17.40 -21.63
CA ALA A 449 -4.20 16.45 -21.59
C ALA A 449 -4.67 15.02 -21.31
N ILE A 450 -5.59 14.80 -20.36
CA ILE A 450 -6.10 13.44 -20.05
C ILE A 450 -6.73 12.81 -21.29
N PHE A 451 -7.60 13.54 -21.98
CA PHE A 451 -8.27 13.03 -23.17
C PHE A 451 -7.30 12.80 -24.33
N THR A 452 -6.45 13.79 -24.65
CA THR A 452 -5.52 13.70 -25.78
C THR A 452 -4.39 12.70 -25.55
N SER A 453 -3.93 12.53 -24.31
CA SER A 453 -2.95 11.49 -23.97
C SER A 453 -3.54 10.10 -24.06
N ALA A 454 -4.81 9.90 -23.66
CA ALA A 454 -5.47 8.61 -23.79
C ALA A 454 -5.54 8.16 -25.26
N THR A 455 -5.97 9.05 -26.16
CA THR A 455 -6.06 8.76 -27.60
C THR A 455 -4.67 8.57 -28.23
N LYS A 456 -3.68 9.40 -27.87
CA LYS A 456 -2.28 9.25 -28.33
C LYS A 456 -1.63 7.96 -27.85
N ALA A 457 -1.99 7.46 -26.66
CA ALA A 457 -1.52 6.18 -26.12
C ALA A 457 -2.18 4.96 -26.79
N GLY A 458 -3.09 5.16 -27.75
CA GLY A 458 -3.77 4.10 -28.48
C GLY A 458 -5.02 3.55 -27.80
N HIS A 459 -5.45 4.14 -26.68
CA HIS A 459 -6.74 3.78 -26.09
C HIS A 459 -7.90 4.20 -26.99
N SER A 460 -9.01 3.48 -26.88
CA SER A 460 -10.23 3.74 -27.62
C SER A 460 -10.98 4.96 -27.05
N ILE A 461 -11.83 5.56 -27.89
CA ILE A 461 -12.39 6.89 -27.66
C ILE A 461 -13.42 6.90 -26.53
N GLU A 462 -14.14 5.80 -26.35
CA GLU A 462 -15.12 5.58 -25.28
C GLU A 462 -14.46 5.56 -23.89
N TRP A 463 -13.27 4.96 -23.77
CA TRP A 463 -12.49 4.99 -22.52
C TRP A 463 -11.91 6.38 -22.24
N ALA A 464 -11.47 7.10 -23.28
CA ALA A 464 -11.00 8.47 -23.14
C ALA A 464 -12.13 9.41 -22.67
N LEU A 465 -13.32 9.31 -23.27
CA LEU A 465 -14.48 10.10 -22.86
C LEU A 465 -15.00 9.69 -21.47
N SER A 466 -15.09 8.39 -21.17
CA SER A 466 -15.49 7.90 -19.84
C SER A 466 -14.56 8.42 -18.73
N SER A 467 -13.26 8.43 -18.99
CA SER A 467 -12.24 9.00 -18.10
C SER A 467 -12.49 10.49 -17.85
N LEU A 468 -12.75 11.25 -18.92
CA LEU A 468 -13.05 12.68 -18.83
C LEU A 468 -14.33 12.96 -18.03
N LEU A 469 -15.43 12.25 -18.33
CA LEU A 469 -16.71 12.37 -17.60
C LEU A 469 -16.55 12.03 -16.11
N THR A 470 -15.71 11.06 -15.80
CA THR A 470 -15.39 10.68 -14.42
C THR A 470 -14.67 11.80 -13.68
N VAL A 471 -13.65 12.40 -14.29
CA VAL A 471 -12.91 13.52 -13.68
C VAL A 471 -13.80 14.74 -13.49
N LEU A 472 -14.62 15.10 -14.49
CA LEU A 472 -15.62 16.17 -14.37
C LEU A 472 -16.59 15.92 -13.22
N SER A 473 -17.08 14.68 -13.10
CA SER A 473 -18.00 14.27 -12.05
C SER A 473 -17.35 14.28 -10.66
N MET A 474 -16.07 13.90 -10.56
CA MET A 474 -15.29 13.99 -9.32
C MET A 474 -15.10 15.44 -8.89
N THR A 475 -14.70 16.32 -9.81
CA THR A 475 -14.53 17.76 -9.54
C THR A 475 -15.81 18.36 -8.96
N ASN A 476 -16.96 18.00 -9.54
CA ASN A 476 -18.26 18.43 -9.03
C ASN A 476 -18.59 17.82 -7.67
N TYR A 477 -18.47 16.50 -7.51
CA TYR A 477 -18.80 15.81 -6.26
C TYR A 477 -17.98 16.31 -5.07
N TYR A 478 -16.65 16.27 -5.17
CA TYR A 478 -15.75 16.66 -4.08
C TYR A 478 -15.76 18.19 -3.87
N GLY A 479 -16.05 18.98 -4.91
CA GLY A 479 -16.25 20.42 -4.80
C GLY A 479 -17.51 20.82 -4.03
N GLN A 480 -18.51 19.93 -3.92
CA GLN A 480 -19.75 20.13 -3.15
C GLN A 480 -19.67 19.53 -1.74
N GLN A 481 -18.64 18.76 -1.43
CA GLN A 481 -18.54 18.02 -0.17
C GLN A 481 -18.67 18.87 1.11
N PRO A 482 -18.18 20.13 1.18
CA PRO A 482 -18.42 20.99 2.34
C PRO A 482 -19.90 21.29 2.61
N ALA A 483 -20.77 21.18 1.60
CA ALA A 483 -22.21 21.39 1.72
C ALA A 483 -22.99 20.10 2.03
N PHE A 484 -22.35 18.93 2.04
CA PHE A 484 -23.03 17.66 2.28
C PHE A 484 -23.58 17.56 3.70
N ASP A 485 -24.89 17.41 3.80
CA ASP A 485 -25.66 17.36 5.04
C ASP A 485 -26.38 16.02 5.24
N ARG A 486 -26.43 15.15 4.22
CA ARG A 486 -26.93 13.77 4.34
C ARG A 486 -25.96 12.92 5.15
N LEU A 487 -26.47 12.26 6.19
CA LEU A 487 -25.73 11.32 7.03
C LEU A 487 -26.22 9.90 6.77
N ASP A 488 -25.32 9.04 6.35
CA ASP A 488 -25.56 7.62 6.16
C ASP A 488 -24.58 6.80 7.03
N ASN A 489 -25.02 5.63 7.48
CA ASN A 489 -24.18 4.72 8.25
C ASN A 489 -23.43 3.79 7.30
N ALA A 490 -22.13 3.62 7.54
CA ALA A 490 -21.28 2.68 6.82
C ALA A 490 -20.44 1.87 7.81
N THR A 491 -20.12 0.62 7.46
CA THR A 491 -19.10 -0.17 8.17
C THR A 491 -17.82 -0.14 7.37
N VAL A 492 -16.74 0.28 7.99
CA VAL A 492 -15.47 0.55 7.31
C VAL A 492 -14.29 -0.06 8.04
N SER A 493 -13.26 -0.41 7.29
CA SER A 493 -11.95 -0.79 7.82
C SER A 493 -10.86 0.02 7.13
N PHE A 494 -9.85 0.42 7.89
CA PHE A 494 -8.69 1.13 7.36
C PHE A 494 -7.45 0.28 7.53
N PHE A 495 -6.50 0.44 6.62
CA PHE A 495 -5.14 -0.05 6.82
C PHE A 495 -4.46 0.79 7.89
N GLU A 496 -4.00 0.12 8.93
CA GLU A 496 -3.25 0.71 10.04
C GLU A 496 -1.81 0.20 9.99
N ASP A 497 -0.86 1.13 10.14
CA ASP A 497 0.55 0.76 10.25
C ASP A 497 0.81 0.18 11.65
N VAL A 498 1.09 -1.12 11.69
CA VAL A 498 1.38 -1.84 12.92
C VAL A 498 2.68 -2.62 12.82
N LEU A 499 3.33 -2.83 13.97
CA LEU A 499 4.50 -3.69 14.07
C LEU A 499 4.07 -5.16 14.07
N TYR A 500 4.43 -5.88 13.02
CA TYR A 500 4.18 -7.33 12.90
C TYR A 500 5.43 -8.08 12.44
N PRO A 501 5.55 -9.38 12.76
CA PRO A 501 6.71 -10.17 12.37
C PRO A 501 6.68 -10.38 10.86
N ARG A 502 7.55 -9.67 10.15
CA ARG A 502 7.70 -9.79 8.69
C ARG A 502 8.90 -10.65 8.32
N ASP A 503 9.97 -10.55 9.12
CA ASP A 503 11.17 -11.35 8.97
C ASP A 503 11.17 -12.49 10.00
N TYR A 504 11.99 -13.51 9.77
CA TYR A 504 12.13 -14.68 10.66
C TYR A 504 13.60 -14.95 11.04
N VAL A 505 14.51 -14.04 10.69
CA VAL A 505 15.96 -14.24 10.83
C VAL A 505 16.36 -14.21 12.31
N GLY A 506 15.82 -13.27 13.07
CA GLY A 506 16.03 -13.18 14.51
C GLY A 506 15.50 -14.40 15.24
N PHE A 507 14.26 -14.79 14.96
CA PHE A 507 13.61 -15.96 15.55
C PHE A 507 14.37 -17.25 15.26
N THR A 508 14.77 -17.47 14.00
CA THR A 508 15.55 -18.67 13.62
C THR A 508 16.92 -18.69 14.29
N THR A 509 17.61 -17.55 14.34
CA THR A 509 18.90 -17.42 15.04
C THR A 509 18.74 -17.74 16.53
N LEU A 510 17.72 -17.21 17.18
CA LEU A 510 17.42 -17.49 18.59
C LEU A 510 17.17 -18.98 18.83
N MET A 511 16.36 -19.61 17.97
CA MET A 511 16.04 -21.03 18.09
C MET A 511 17.28 -21.92 17.92
N TRP A 512 18.17 -21.61 16.98
CA TRP A 512 19.43 -22.34 16.80
C TRP A 512 20.34 -22.23 18.03
N VAL A 513 20.47 -21.03 18.59
CA VAL A 513 21.28 -20.80 19.80
C VAL A 513 20.70 -21.53 21.00
N LEU A 514 19.37 -21.53 21.15
CA LEU A 514 18.65 -22.22 22.23
C LEU A 514 18.82 -23.75 22.13
N VAL A 515 18.65 -24.33 20.94
CA VAL A 515 18.92 -25.76 20.70
C VAL A 515 20.37 -26.11 21.02
N THR A 516 21.32 -25.26 20.60
CA THR A 516 22.74 -25.45 20.90
C THR A 516 23.01 -25.41 22.41
N HIS A 517 22.38 -24.48 23.14
CA HIS A 517 22.49 -24.37 24.59
C HIS A 517 21.93 -25.62 25.29
N PHE A 518 20.76 -26.11 24.90
CA PHE A 518 20.19 -27.33 25.47
C PHE A 518 21.02 -28.58 25.18
N CYS A 519 21.54 -28.73 23.96
CA CYS A 519 22.46 -29.81 23.62
C CYS A 519 23.75 -29.74 24.47
N LEU A 520 24.31 -28.54 24.64
CA LEU A 520 25.47 -28.30 25.49
C LEU A 520 25.19 -28.72 26.94
N MET A 521 24.05 -28.32 27.49
CA MET A 521 23.62 -28.70 28.84
C MET A 521 23.49 -30.22 29.00
N ALA A 522 22.84 -30.89 28.04
CA ALA A 522 22.69 -32.34 28.06
C ALA A 522 24.05 -33.05 28.05
N ILE A 523 24.99 -32.59 27.21
CA ILE A 523 26.35 -33.13 27.16
C ILE A 523 27.07 -32.92 28.50
N LEU A 524 26.97 -31.73 29.10
CA LEU A 524 27.61 -31.44 30.40
C LEU A 524 27.07 -32.33 31.52
N ILE A 525 25.75 -32.55 31.56
CA ILE A 525 25.12 -33.44 32.54
C ILE A 525 25.61 -34.89 32.35
N VAL A 526 25.64 -35.39 31.11
CA VAL A 526 26.14 -36.74 30.82
C VAL A 526 27.62 -36.88 31.19
N LEU A 527 28.44 -35.88 30.90
CA LEU A 527 29.85 -35.86 31.25
C LEU A 527 30.06 -35.82 32.77
N PHE A 528 29.25 -35.04 33.50
CA PHE A 528 29.28 -34.98 34.95
C PHE A 528 29.02 -36.37 35.53
N VAL A 529 27.85 -36.96 35.25
CA VAL A 529 27.46 -38.27 35.80
C VAL A 529 28.47 -39.38 35.50
N ARG A 530 29.16 -39.33 34.34
CA ARG A 530 30.16 -40.33 33.96
C ARG A 530 31.53 -40.12 34.60
N ASN A 531 31.95 -38.86 34.79
CA ASN A 531 33.34 -38.54 35.12
C ASN A 531 33.55 -38.03 36.54
N THR A 532 32.51 -37.57 37.25
CA THR A 532 32.61 -37.13 38.63
C THR A 532 32.07 -38.20 39.58
N ARG A 533 32.80 -38.46 40.66
CA ARG A 533 32.38 -39.38 41.74
C ARG A 533 32.53 -38.77 43.13
N LEU A 534 33.32 -37.70 43.26
CA LEU A 534 33.76 -37.17 44.55
C LEU A 534 33.21 -35.76 44.82
N THR A 535 32.65 -35.10 43.81
CA THR A 535 32.13 -33.73 43.90
C THR A 535 30.61 -33.72 44.02
N LEU A 536 30.12 -33.02 45.03
CA LEU A 536 28.70 -32.70 45.22
C LEU A 536 28.44 -31.26 44.75
N ILE A 537 27.65 -31.10 43.69
CA ILE A 537 27.22 -29.78 43.20
C ILE A 537 26.23 -29.16 44.19
N GLY A 538 26.32 -27.84 44.39
CA GLY A 538 25.41 -27.09 45.26
C GLY A 538 25.71 -27.21 46.76
N ASN A 539 26.73 -27.99 47.14
CA ASN A 539 27.11 -28.20 48.54
C ASN A 539 28.40 -27.45 48.89
N ALA A 540 28.26 -26.27 49.48
CA ALA A 540 29.40 -25.42 49.86
C ALA A 540 30.32 -26.09 50.90
N TRP A 541 29.75 -26.79 51.88
CA TRP A 541 30.51 -27.49 52.93
C TRP A 541 31.44 -28.56 52.36
N SER A 542 30.97 -29.38 51.42
CA SER A 542 31.83 -30.37 50.77
C SER A 542 32.95 -29.71 49.95
N ALA A 543 32.65 -28.58 49.29
CA ALA A 543 33.66 -27.90 48.49
C ALA A 543 34.75 -27.26 49.36
N PHE A 544 34.38 -26.73 50.52
CA PHE A 544 35.29 -26.18 51.51
C PHE A 544 36.10 -27.26 52.23
N ALA A 545 35.45 -28.31 52.75
CA ALA A 545 36.11 -29.39 53.49
C ALA A 545 37.19 -30.08 52.65
N GLN A 546 36.93 -30.34 51.37
CA GLN A 546 37.90 -30.95 50.45
C GLN A 546 39.19 -30.12 50.28
N VAL A 547 39.10 -28.79 50.40
CA VAL A 547 40.27 -27.88 50.33
C VAL A 547 40.93 -27.73 51.70
N ALA A 548 40.13 -27.65 52.78
CA ALA A 548 40.60 -27.41 54.14
C ALA A 548 41.31 -28.62 54.76
N GLU A 549 40.88 -29.84 54.44
CA GLU A 549 41.48 -31.08 54.98
C GLU A 549 42.76 -31.52 54.26
N SER A 550 43.04 -30.95 53.09
CA SER A 550 44.22 -31.28 52.29
C SER A 550 45.53 -30.85 52.97
N HIS A 551 46.40 -31.80 53.31
CA HIS A 551 47.71 -31.53 53.91
C HIS A 551 48.63 -30.68 53.00
N ASP A 552 48.60 -30.90 51.68
CA ASP A 552 49.49 -30.23 50.71
C ASP A 552 49.13 -28.75 50.46
N VAL A 553 47.83 -28.45 50.53
CA VAL A 553 47.27 -27.10 50.31
C VAL A 553 47.23 -26.28 51.61
N LYS A 554 47.17 -26.93 52.79
CA LYS A 554 47.06 -26.26 54.10
C LYS A 554 48.18 -25.27 54.38
N GLU A 555 49.43 -25.62 54.08
CA GLU A 555 50.60 -24.73 54.26
C GLU A 555 50.51 -23.46 53.39
N HIS A 556 49.96 -23.59 52.18
CA HIS A 556 49.79 -22.49 51.25
C HIS A 556 48.62 -21.58 51.65
N VAL A 557 47.54 -22.16 52.19
CA VAL A 557 46.35 -21.44 52.67
C VAL A 557 46.66 -20.64 53.94
N THR A 558 47.44 -21.18 54.88
CA THR A 558 47.84 -20.44 56.10
C THR A 558 48.68 -19.20 55.80
N ASN A 559 49.47 -19.23 54.73
CA ASN A 559 50.31 -18.11 54.29
C ASN A 559 49.57 -17.07 53.42
N ALA A 560 48.30 -17.32 53.07
CA ALA A 560 47.49 -16.50 52.18
C ALA A 560 46.61 -15.44 52.88
N ASN A 561 46.50 -15.47 54.22
CA ASN A 561 45.50 -14.71 54.99
C ASN A 561 45.50 -13.17 54.78
N LEU A 562 46.64 -12.58 54.38
CA LEU A 562 46.78 -11.13 54.12
C LEU A 562 47.25 -10.79 52.70
N LYS A 563 47.20 -11.75 51.77
CA LYS A 563 47.73 -11.60 50.41
C LYS A 563 46.61 -11.61 49.39
N ASN A 564 46.72 -10.77 48.36
CA ASN A 564 45.79 -10.81 47.23
C ASN A 564 46.17 -11.96 46.26
N ASP A 565 45.25 -12.40 45.41
CA ASP A 565 45.47 -13.47 44.43
C ASP A 565 46.70 -13.21 43.53
N SER A 566 46.98 -11.95 43.22
CA SER A 566 48.16 -11.54 42.45
C SER A 566 49.47 -11.73 43.22
N ASP A 567 49.46 -11.55 44.53
CA ASP A 567 50.64 -11.63 45.39
C ASP A 567 50.97 -13.10 45.67
N ILE A 568 49.93 -13.91 45.89
CA ILE A 568 50.06 -15.38 45.96
C ILE A 568 50.62 -15.94 44.64
N PHE A 569 50.14 -15.43 43.50
CA PHE A 569 50.66 -15.84 42.19
C PHE A 569 52.14 -15.45 42.00
N LYS A 570 52.56 -14.26 42.43
CA LYS A 570 53.96 -13.82 42.39
C LYS A 570 54.85 -14.66 43.30
N ASP A 571 54.40 -14.99 44.50
CA ASP A 571 55.13 -15.82 45.46
C ASP A 571 55.35 -17.24 44.91
N LEU A 572 54.30 -17.84 44.34
CA LEU A 572 54.41 -19.16 43.70
C LEU A 572 55.32 -19.14 42.47
N LYS A 573 55.39 -18.01 41.74
CA LYS A 573 56.33 -17.81 40.62
C LYS A 573 57.77 -17.63 41.11
N GLY A 574 57.99 -16.88 42.20
CA GLY A 574 59.29 -16.68 42.82
C GLY A 574 59.89 -17.96 43.42
N LEU A 575 59.04 -18.87 43.91
CA LEU A 575 59.44 -20.18 44.45
C LEU A 575 59.62 -21.27 43.38
N GLN A 576 59.57 -20.93 42.08
CA GLN A 576 59.61 -21.89 40.96
C GLN A 576 58.49 -22.96 40.99
N LYS A 577 57.49 -22.79 41.87
CA LYS A 577 56.34 -23.69 42.11
C LYS A 577 55.09 -23.32 41.30
N SER A 578 55.19 -22.40 40.35
CA SER A 578 54.05 -21.91 39.54
C SER A 578 53.35 -22.99 38.69
N ASN A 579 54.00 -24.13 38.45
CA ASN A 579 53.45 -25.24 37.68
C ASN A 579 52.77 -26.32 38.54
N LEU A 580 52.74 -26.17 39.87
CA LEU A 580 52.03 -27.10 40.74
C LEU A 580 50.54 -27.14 40.38
N ARG A 581 50.03 -28.35 40.14
CA ARG A 581 48.63 -28.57 39.84
C ARG A 581 47.97 -29.30 40.98
N ALA A 582 46.66 -29.18 41.07
CA ALA A 582 45.90 -29.81 42.11
C ALA A 582 44.61 -30.40 41.56
N ARG A 583 44.21 -31.51 42.17
CA ARG A 583 43.03 -32.27 41.77
C ARG A 583 42.40 -32.95 42.98
N ILE A 584 41.14 -33.31 42.87
CA ILE A 584 40.43 -34.05 43.92
C ILE A 584 40.71 -35.54 43.76
N VAL A 585 41.09 -36.21 44.84
CA VAL A 585 41.34 -37.65 44.90
C VAL A 585 40.64 -38.25 46.12
N ALA A 586 40.17 -39.50 45.99
CA ALA A 586 39.62 -40.25 47.12
C ALA A 586 40.76 -40.68 48.06
N ARG A 587 40.69 -40.34 49.35
CA ARG A 587 41.66 -40.75 50.36
C ARG A 587 40.97 -40.95 51.70
N GLY A 588 41.17 -42.12 52.33
CA GLY A 588 40.75 -42.38 53.71
C GLY A 588 39.26 -42.17 54.00
N GLY A 589 38.35 -42.78 53.22
CA GLY A 589 36.90 -42.67 53.43
C GLY A 589 36.28 -41.32 53.01
N GLY A 590 37.10 -40.32 52.65
CA GLY A 590 36.69 -39.01 52.16
C GLY A 590 37.34 -38.62 50.83
N ALA A 591 37.20 -37.35 50.44
CA ALA A 591 37.83 -36.77 49.26
C ALA A 591 38.65 -35.53 49.69
N GLU A 592 39.88 -35.43 49.21
CA GLU A 592 40.76 -34.29 49.47
C GLU A 592 41.40 -33.77 48.18
N VAL A 593 41.81 -32.51 48.18
CA VAL A 593 42.61 -31.93 47.10
C VAL A 593 44.08 -32.32 47.27
N VAL A 594 44.70 -32.91 46.25
CA VAL A 594 46.11 -33.31 46.27
C VAL A 594 46.89 -32.51 45.25
N VAL A 595 48.10 -32.07 45.59
CA VAL A 595 49.00 -31.33 44.69
C VAL A 595 49.90 -32.32 43.94
N THR A 596 49.97 -32.21 42.61
CA THR A 596 50.71 -33.09 41.69
C THR A 596 51.70 -32.33 40.84
#